data_AF-A0A2V6KT00-F1
#
_entry.id   AF-A0A2V6KT00-F1
#
_cell.length_a   1.000
_cell.length_b   1.000
_cell.length_c   1.000
_cell.angle_alpha   90.00
_cell.angle_beta   90.00
_cell.angle_gamma   90.00
#
_symmetry.space_group_name_H-M   'P 1'
#
loop_
_entity.id
_entity.type
_entity.pdbx_description
1 polymer ?
#
loop_
_entity_poly.entity_id
_entity_poly.type
_entity_poly.pdbx_seq_one_letter_code
_entity_poly.pdbx_strand_id
1 'polypeptide(L)'
;MTMTVLEVLQATTAYFNKRNIENPRLNAEHLLAHVLDQRRIELYLEFERKLSETELAPLRDLVKRRGGSAAGNGRTRRVLEI
;
A
#
# COMPACT_ATOMS: atom_id res chain seq x y z
N MET A 1 -9.38 -8.39 -8.47
CA MET A 1 -9.82 -7.02 -8.82
C MET A 1 -8.54 -6.22 -9.00
N THR A 2 -8.34 -5.52 -10.11
CA THR A 2 -7.09 -4.77 -10.35
C THR A 2 -7.26 -3.34 -9.84
N MET A 3 -6.36 -2.86 -8.99
CA MET A 3 -6.34 -1.47 -8.53
C MET A 3 -5.29 -0.66 -9.28
N THR A 4 -5.47 0.65 -9.36
CA THR A 4 -4.44 1.55 -9.90
C THR A 4 -3.37 1.88 -8.86
N VAL A 5 -2.20 2.33 -9.32
CA VAL A 5 -1.14 2.87 -8.44
C VAL A 5 -1.71 3.92 -7.48
N LEU A 6 -2.54 4.83 -7.97
CA LEU A 6 -3.13 5.89 -7.14
C LEU A 6 -4.04 5.32 -6.04
N GLU A 7 -4.94 4.40 -6.39
CA GLU A 7 -5.87 3.79 -5.44
C GLU A 7 -5.13 3.02 -4.34
N VAL A 8 -4.08 2.28 -4.71
CA VAL A 8 -3.25 1.53 -3.76
C VAL A 8 -2.51 2.46 -2.80
N LEU A 9 -1.93 3.55 -3.32
CA LEU A 9 -1.27 4.54 -2.48
C LEU A 9 -2.26 5.23 -1.54
N GLN A 10 -3.47 5.55 -2.00
CA GLN A 10 -4.52 6.14 -1.16
C GLN A 10 -4.96 5.18 -0.05
N ALA A 11 -5.26 3.93 -0.38
CA ALA A 11 -5.68 2.91 0.57
C ALA A 11 -4.60 2.64 1.64
N THR A 12 -3.35 2.48 1.21
CA THR A 12 -2.20 2.26 2.12
C THR A 12 -1.95 3.48 3.01
N THR A 13 -2.04 4.69 2.46
CA THR A 13 -1.92 5.94 3.23
C THR A 13 -3.02 6.05 4.29
N ALA A 14 -4.27 5.72 3.94
CA ALA A 14 -5.39 5.75 4.89
C ALA A 14 -5.20 4.72 6.01
N TYR A 15 -4.63 3.55 5.73
CA TYR A 15 -4.30 2.57 6.75
C TYR A 15 -3.23 3.07 7.72
N PHE A 16 -2.12 3.59 7.19
CA PHE A 16 -1.03 4.11 8.01
C PHE A 16 -1.46 5.29 8.87
N ASN A 17 -2.34 6.17 8.35
CA ASN A 17 -2.98 7.21 9.16
C ASN A 17 -3.74 6.64 10.37
N LYS A 18 -4.58 5.62 10.17
CA LYS A 18 -5.34 4.98 11.27
C LYS A 18 -4.44 4.30 12.32
N ARG A 19 -3.20 3.99 11.94
CA ARG A 19 -2.18 3.39 12.81
C ARG A 19 -1.23 4.42 13.44
N ASN A 20 -1.44 5.70 13.18
CA ASN A 20 -0.56 6.79 13.61
C ASN A 20 0.91 6.58 13.16
N ILE A 21 1.11 5.99 11.98
CA ILE A 21 2.43 5.91 11.37
C ILE A 21 2.80 7.28 10.82
N GLU A 22 3.96 7.80 11.21
CA GLU A 22 4.48 9.07 10.72
C GLU A 22 4.67 9.04 9.19
N ASN A 23 4.43 10.18 8.54
CA ASN A 23 4.55 10.33 7.07
C ASN A 23 3.85 9.20 6.29
N PRO A 24 2.55 8.96 6.49
CA PRO A 24 1.85 7.77 5.99
C PRO A 24 1.89 7.66 4.46
N ARG A 25 1.80 8.78 3.74
CA ARG A 25 1.90 8.80 2.28
C ARG A 25 3.29 8.40 1.79
N LEU A 26 4.32 9.01 2.36
CA LEU A 26 5.71 8.71 2.01
C LEU A 26 6.05 7.24 2.27
N ASN A 27 5.53 6.67 3.37
CA ASN A 27 5.67 5.25 3.67
C ASN A 27 5.00 4.37 2.61
N ALA A 28 3.76 4.68 2.22
CA ALA A 28 3.06 3.95 1.16
C ALA A 28 3.85 3.98 -0.15
N GLU A 29 4.37 5.15 -0.53
CA GLU A 29 5.17 5.34 -1.74
C GLU A 29 6.48 4.54 -1.70
N HIS A 30 7.20 4.52 -0.58
CA HIS A 30 8.42 3.73 -0.45
C HIS A 30 8.17 2.24 -0.58
N LEU A 31 7.11 1.72 0.05
CA LEU A 31 6.78 0.30 -0.04
C LEU A 31 6.35 -0.10 -1.45
N LEU A 32 5.51 0.71 -2.11
CA LEU A 32 5.06 0.42 -3.46
C LEU A 32 6.22 0.52 -4.48
N ALA A 33 7.04 1.57 -4.39
CA ALA A 33 8.22 1.73 -5.23
C ALA A 33 9.18 0.53 -5.11
N HIS A 34 9.38 0.04 -3.88
CA HIS A 34 10.20 -1.15 -3.63
C HIS A 34 9.62 -2.42 -4.27
N VAL A 35 8.31 -2.62 -4.17
CA VAL A 35 7.63 -3.80 -4.74
C VAL A 35 7.65 -3.80 -6.28
N LEU A 36 7.50 -2.62 -6.89
CA LEU A 36 7.50 -2.48 -8.35
C LEU A 36 8.91 -2.38 -8.94
N ASP A 37 9.95 -2.39 -8.11
CA ASP A 37 11.35 -2.12 -8.49
C ASP A 37 11.51 -0.82 -9.30
N GLN A 38 10.83 0.23 -8.83
CA GLN A 38 10.79 1.55 -9.48
C GLN A 38 11.25 2.63 -8.52
N ARG A 39 11.69 3.77 -9.06
CA ARG A 39 11.91 4.96 -8.24
C ARG A 39 10.57 5.59 -7.88
N ARG A 40 10.53 6.26 -6.73
CA ARG A 40 9.32 6.94 -6.24
C ARG A 40 8.71 7.91 -7.25
N ILE A 41 9.55 8.60 -8.05
CA ILE A 41 9.10 9.53 -9.08
C ILE A 41 8.26 8.86 -10.18
N GLU A 42 8.56 7.59 -10.50
CA GLU A 42 7.86 6.84 -11.55
C GLU A 42 6.41 6.55 -11.15
N LEU A 43 6.15 6.35 -9.86
CA LEU A 43 4.79 6.18 -9.34
C LEU A 43 3.89 7.39 -9.66
N TYR A 44 4.45 8.61 -9.68
CA TYR A 44 3.67 9.82 -10.00
C TYR A 44 3.37 9.97 -11.49
N LEU A 45 4.13 9.28 -12.35
CA LEU A 45 3.92 9.30 -13.80
C LEU A 45 2.88 8.25 -14.23
N GLU A 46 2.68 7.21 -13.40
CA GLU A 46 1.89 6.03 -13.74
C GLU A 46 0.67 5.82 -12.84
N PHE A 47 0.02 6.90 -12.37
CA PHE A 47 -1.10 6.79 -11.43
C PHE A 47 -2.27 5.91 -11.90
N GLU A 48 -2.52 5.86 -13.20
CA GLU A 48 -3.58 5.07 -13.82
C GLU A 48 -3.14 3.63 -14.14
N ARG A 49 -1.86 3.28 -13.96
CA ARG A 49 -1.37 1.91 -14.19
C ARG A 49 -2.08 0.96 -13.25
N LYS A 50 -2.73 -0.04 -13.83
CA LYS A 50 -3.34 -1.15 -13.09
C LYS A 50 -2.26 -2.10 -12.60
N LEU A 51 -2.38 -2.51 -11.34
CA LEU A 51 -1.50 -3.47 -10.71
C LEU A 51 -2.17 -4.85 -10.70
N SER A 52 -1.35 -5.84 -11.00
CA SER A 52 -1.71 -7.25 -10.94
C SER A 52 -1.68 -7.77 -9.51
N GLU A 53 -2.38 -8.87 -9.26
CA GLU A 53 -2.40 -9.52 -7.96
C GLU A 53 -1.00 -9.97 -7.51
N THR A 54 -0.13 -10.34 -8.45
CA THR A 54 1.27 -10.69 -8.19
C THR A 54 2.12 -9.51 -7.71
N GLU A 55 1.78 -8.29 -8.12
CA GLU A 55 2.41 -7.06 -7.61
C GLU A 55 1.81 -6.66 -6.25
N LEU A 56 0.51 -6.86 -6.06
CA LEU A 56 -0.20 -6.43 -4.84
C LEU A 56 0.08 -7.34 -3.64
N ALA A 57 0.23 -8.65 -3.85
CA ALA A 57 0.50 -9.63 -2.80
C ALA A 57 1.70 -9.29 -1.89
N PRO A 58 2.92 -9.04 -2.41
CA PRO A 58 4.06 -8.67 -1.57
C PRO A 58 3.86 -7.33 -0.85
N LEU A 59 3.17 -6.37 -1.48
CA LEU A 59 2.87 -5.08 -0.85
C LEU A 59 2.01 -5.25 0.41
N ARG A 60 0.95 -6.07 0.36
CA ARG A 60 0.08 -6.33 1.51
C ARG A 60 0.86 -6.75 2.75
N ASP A 61 1.85 -7.62 2.56
CA ASP A 61 2.64 -8.14 3.68
C ASP A 61 3.59 -7.10 4.25
N LEU A 62 4.19 -6.25 3.42
CA LEU A 62 4.98 -5.11 3.88
C LEU A 62 4.12 -4.10 4.64
N VAL A 63 2.93 -3.78 4.12
CA VAL A 63 1.98 -2.85 4.75
C VAL A 63 1.52 -3.37 6.11
N LYS A 64 1.19 -4.66 6.23
CA LYS A 64 0.84 -5.30 7.52
C LYS A 64 1.98 -5.17 8.53
N ARG A 65 3.20 -5.51 8.13
CA ARG A 65 4.39 -5.46 9.00
C ARG A 65 4.64 -4.03 9.49
N ARG A 66 4.57 -3.05 8.60
CA ARG A 66 4.78 -1.62 8.93
C ARG A 66 3.70 -1.06 9.85
N GLY A 67 2.44 -1.43 9.63
CA GLY A 67 1.32 -0.96 10.45
C GLY A 67 1.15 -1.67 11.80
N GLY A 68 2.06 -2.58 12.14
CA GLY A 68 1.99 -3.42 13.34
C GLY A 68 1.09 -4.65 13.14
N SER A 69 1.55 -5.82 13.59
CA SER A 69 0.81 -7.09 13.53
C SER A 69 -0.56 -6.95 14.19
N ALA A 70 -1.63 -6.95 13.39
CA ALA A 70 -2.99 -7.00 13.92
C ALA A 70 -3.31 -8.43 14.38
N ALA A 71 -2.94 -8.78 15.61
CA ALA A 71 -3.70 -9.80 16.33
C ALA A 71 -5.02 -9.14 16.78
N GLY A 72 -6.14 -9.61 16.24
CA GLY A 72 -7.48 -9.33 16.77
C GLY A 72 -8.17 -8.05 16.29
N ASN A 73 -8.77 -8.05 15.09
CA ASN A 73 -10.19 -7.70 14.90
C ASN A 73 -10.57 -7.75 13.42
N GLY A 74 -11.75 -8.29 13.10
CA GLY A 74 -12.28 -8.47 11.73
C GLY A 74 -12.46 -7.20 10.87
N ARG A 75 -12.01 -6.02 11.34
CA ARG A 75 -12.04 -4.74 10.61
C ARG A 75 -10.78 -4.48 9.77
N THR A 76 -9.70 -5.26 9.94
CA THR A 76 -8.48 -5.14 9.11
C THR A 76 -8.70 -5.63 7.68
N ARG A 77 -9.74 -6.43 7.41
CA ARG A 77 -10.01 -7.00 6.07
C ARG A 77 -10.09 -5.96 4.96
N ARG A 78 -10.72 -4.79 5.19
CA ARG A 78 -10.95 -3.78 4.14
C ARG A 78 -9.71 -3.01 3.69
N VAL A 79 -8.62 -3.11 4.42
CA VAL A 79 -7.32 -2.50 4.05
C VAL A 79 -6.44 -3.51 3.31
N LEU A 80 -6.62 -4.81 3.58
CA LEU A 80 -5.88 -5.89 2.94
C LEU A 80 -6.42 -6.24 1.55
N GLU A 81 -7.36 -5.43 1.05
CA GLU A 81 -7.99 -5.51 -0.26
C GLU A 81 -7.33 -4.58 -1.31
N ILE A 82 -6.27 -3.82 -0.95
CA ILE A 82 -5.22 -3.51 -1.96
C ILE A 82 -4.72 -4.81 -2.52
#